data_AF-A0A9E1WLE0-F1
#
_entry.id   AF-A0A9E1WLE0-F1
#
_cell.length_a   1.000
_cell.length_b   1.000
_cell.length_c   1.000
_cell.angle_alpha   90.00
_cell.angle_beta   90.00
_cell.angle_gamma   90.00
#
_symmetry.space_group_name_H-M   'P 1'
#
loop_
_entity.id
_entity.type
_entity.pdbx_description
1 polymer ?
#
loop_
_entity_poly.entity_id
_entity_poly.type
_entity_poly.pdbx_seq_one_letter_code
_entity_poly.pdbx_strand_id
1 'polypeptide(L)'
;MANAEAQLSAPNTKYLADYKKPDFAIETVELNFDLHDGVTHVTSTLKIKRQGEEHAPLILNGENMTLVSIAVDGSPAEYNLDDETLTLNDVPDQFELLIKNDIDPASNTALEGLYVSNGMYCTQCEAQGFRHITYFPDRPDVMATFKVRIEADKGNYTVLLSNGNQVEAGDCAGDRHYVTWDDPFPKPSYLFALVAGDLACLEDHFTTRSGTKVTLRIFAESKDLEKCTHAMLSLKKSMKWDEDVYGLEYDLDIFNIVAVSHFNMGAMENKSLNVFNTKCVLAKPETATDTDFSFIEAVVAHEYFHNWTG
;
A
#
# COMPACT_ATOMS: atom_id res chain seq x y z
N MET A 1 40.69 1.84 -19.82
CA MET A 1 39.94 3.10 -20.01
C MET A 1 39.09 3.28 -18.78
N ALA A 2 39.10 4.48 -18.21
CA ALA A 2 38.73 4.77 -16.84
C ALA A 2 37.28 4.43 -16.49
N ASN A 3 37.08 3.96 -15.25
CA ASN A 3 35.80 3.86 -14.57
C ASN A 3 35.06 5.20 -14.66
N ALA A 4 33.86 5.19 -15.22
CA ALA A 4 32.90 6.26 -14.99
C ALA A 4 32.29 5.99 -13.61
N GLU A 5 32.78 6.70 -12.60
CA GLU A 5 32.06 6.84 -11.33
C GLU A 5 30.71 7.49 -11.66
N ALA A 6 29.62 6.78 -11.40
CA ALA A 6 28.29 7.37 -11.41
C ALA A 6 28.29 8.50 -10.38
N GLN A 7 28.28 9.73 -10.86
CA GLN A 7 28.28 10.92 -10.03
C GLN A 7 26.88 11.02 -9.42
N LEU A 8 26.70 10.51 -8.20
CA LEU A 8 25.47 10.70 -7.41
C LEU A 8 25.23 12.21 -7.32
N SER A 9 24.30 12.72 -8.12
CA SER A 9 23.89 14.12 -8.06
C SER A 9 23.19 14.36 -6.73
N ALA A 10 23.55 15.43 -6.01
CA ALA A 10 22.91 15.75 -4.76
C ALA A 10 21.40 15.96 -4.96
N PRO A 11 20.54 15.50 -4.03
CA PRO A 11 19.10 15.65 -4.17
C PRO A 11 18.72 17.12 -4.31
N ASN A 12 17.89 17.42 -5.30
CA ASN A 12 17.39 18.78 -5.52
C ASN A 12 16.41 19.16 -4.40
N THR A 13 16.62 20.32 -3.79
CA THR A 13 15.73 20.84 -2.74
C THR A 13 14.37 21.20 -3.34
N LYS A 14 13.29 20.63 -2.81
CA LYS A 14 11.90 21.01 -3.15
C LYS A 14 11.42 22.12 -2.21
N TYR A 15 10.85 23.20 -2.75
CA TYR A 15 10.29 24.29 -1.96
C TYR A 15 8.76 24.30 -2.04
N LEU A 16 8.11 24.58 -0.90
CA LEU A 16 6.64 24.72 -0.84
C LEU A 16 6.11 25.78 -1.83
N ALA A 17 6.87 26.86 -2.04
CA ALA A 17 6.51 27.94 -2.95
C ALA A 17 6.45 27.52 -4.43
N ASP A 18 7.10 26.40 -4.78
CA ASP A 18 7.16 25.88 -6.15
C ASP A 18 6.02 24.88 -6.44
N TYR A 19 5.10 24.68 -5.48
CA TYR A 19 3.95 23.82 -5.69
C TYR A 19 3.17 24.21 -6.95
N LYS A 20 2.96 23.21 -7.81
CA LYS A 20 2.04 23.27 -8.95
C LYS A 20 1.12 22.08 -8.90
N LYS A 21 -0.14 22.31 -9.29
CA LYS A 21 -1.11 21.24 -9.50
C LYS A 21 -0.58 20.26 -10.56
N PRO A 22 -0.89 18.96 -10.45
CA PRO A 22 -0.44 17.98 -11.43
C PRO A 22 -1.14 18.20 -12.77
N ASP A 23 -0.40 18.08 -13.87
CA ASP A 23 -0.94 18.25 -15.23
C ASP A 23 -1.92 17.13 -15.62
N PHE A 24 -1.86 16.00 -14.92
CA PHE A 24 -2.73 14.84 -15.13
C PHE A 24 -3.35 14.39 -13.81
N ALA A 25 -4.63 14.03 -13.87
CA ALA A 25 -5.32 13.26 -12.85
C ALA A 25 -5.29 11.78 -13.23
N ILE A 26 -5.28 10.92 -12.22
CA ILE A 26 -5.46 9.47 -12.38
C ILE A 26 -6.83 9.14 -11.79
N GLU A 27 -7.76 8.68 -12.63
CA GLU A 27 -9.14 8.40 -12.21
C GLU A 27 -9.23 7.04 -11.51
N THR A 28 -8.61 6.01 -12.11
CA THR A 28 -8.60 4.65 -11.58
C THR A 28 -7.24 4.01 -11.73
N VAL A 29 -6.88 3.17 -10.76
CA VAL A 29 -5.65 2.37 -10.75
C VAL A 29 -6.05 0.90 -10.61
N GLU A 30 -5.75 0.09 -11.61
CA GLU A 30 -5.87 -1.37 -11.53
C GLU A 30 -4.46 -1.98 -11.47
N LEU A 31 -4.18 -2.75 -10.42
CA LEU A 31 -2.89 -3.38 -10.19
C LEU A 31 -3.04 -4.90 -10.18
N ASN A 32 -2.10 -5.59 -10.82
CA ASN A 32 -1.91 -7.02 -10.68
C ASN A 32 -0.49 -7.30 -10.21
N PHE A 33 -0.37 -7.95 -9.07
CA PHE A 33 0.87 -8.42 -8.48
C PHE A 33 0.96 -9.93 -8.66
N ASP A 34 1.86 -10.39 -9.52
CA ASP A 34 2.19 -11.80 -9.65
C ASP A 34 3.49 -12.08 -8.87
N LEU A 35 3.33 -12.55 -7.63
CA LEU A 35 4.42 -12.74 -6.68
C LEU A 35 5.14 -14.06 -6.93
N HIS A 36 6.45 -14.00 -7.17
CA HIS A 36 7.35 -15.15 -7.25
C HIS A 36 8.59 -14.93 -6.40
N ASP A 37 9.28 -16.01 -6.05
CA ASP A 37 10.54 -15.90 -5.33
C ASP A 37 11.60 -15.21 -6.20
N GLY A 38 12.12 -14.08 -5.72
CA GLY A 38 13.17 -13.29 -6.38
C GLY A 38 12.68 -12.35 -7.50
N VAL A 39 11.41 -12.40 -7.89
CA VAL A 39 10.82 -11.44 -8.83
C VAL A 39 9.32 -11.29 -8.58
N THR A 40 8.84 -10.06 -8.61
CA THR A 40 7.42 -9.75 -8.66
C THR A 40 7.12 -9.03 -9.97
N HIS A 41 6.19 -9.58 -10.75
CA HIS A 41 5.69 -8.93 -11.95
C HIS A 41 4.53 -8.02 -11.57
N VAL A 42 4.68 -6.73 -11.82
CA VAL A 42 3.67 -5.72 -11.57
C VAL A 42 3.08 -5.29 -12.91
N THR A 43 1.76 -5.39 -13.04
CA THR A 43 1.00 -4.79 -14.14
C THR A 43 0.11 -3.69 -13.59
N SER A 44 0.25 -2.49 -14.13
CA SER A 44 -0.50 -1.30 -13.75
C SER A 44 -1.31 -0.80 -14.94
N THR A 45 -2.63 -0.67 -14.77
CA THR A 45 -3.53 -0.07 -15.75
C THR A 45 -4.14 1.19 -15.15
N LEU A 46 -3.80 2.34 -15.72
CA LEU A 46 -4.17 3.65 -15.22
C LEU A 46 -5.13 4.32 -16.20
N LYS A 47 -6.27 4.83 -15.72
CA LYS A 47 -7.10 5.75 -16.51
C LYS A 47 -6.68 7.18 -16.21
N ILE A 48 -6.17 7.87 -17.21
CA ILE A 48 -5.48 9.15 -17.05
C ILE A 48 -6.26 10.24 -17.78
N LYS A 49 -6.34 11.42 -17.17
CA LYS A 49 -6.96 12.61 -17.74
C LYS A 49 -6.09 13.85 -17.55
N ARG A 50 -5.76 14.54 -18.64
CA ARG A 50 -5.10 15.84 -18.62
C ARG A 50 -6.02 16.89 -18.00
N GLN A 51 -5.46 17.70 -17.10
CA GLN A 51 -6.12 18.83 -16.44
C GLN A 51 -5.25 20.09 -16.36
N GLY A 52 -3.97 19.98 -16.71
CA GLY A 52 -3.02 21.09 -16.76
C GLY A 52 -2.79 21.62 -18.17
N GLU A 53 -1.53 21.95 -18.47
CA GLU A 53 -1.17 22.60 -19.73
C GLU A 53 -1.39 21.69 -20.95
N GLU A 54 -1.83 22.30 -22.05
CA GLU A 54 -1.93 21.65 -23.35
C GLU A 54 -0.54 21.14 -23.76
N HIS A 55 -0.46 19.90 -24.24
CA HIS A 55 0.80 19.23 -24.59
C HIS A 55 1.81 19.01 -23.44
N ALA A 56 1.44 19.22 -22.17
CA ALA A 56 2.30 18.84 -21.05
C ALA A 56 2.69 17.34 -21.14
N PRO A 57 3.96 16.97 -20.91
CA PRO A 57 4.36 15.56 -20.89
C PRO A 57 3.81 14.87 -19.63
N LEU A 58 3.43 13.60 -19.75
CA LEU A 58 3.13 12.78 -18.58
C LEU A 58 4.47 12.33 -17.96
N ILE A 59 4.74 12.76 -16.74
CA ILE A 59 5.94 12.38 -15.98
C ILE A 59 5.52 11.50 -14.82
N LEU A 60 6.06 10.29 -14.76
CA LEU A 60 5.82 9.29 -13.72
C LEU A 60 7.12 9.05 -12.94
N ASN A 61 7.04 9.00 -11.61
CA ASN A 61 8.15 8.61 -10.77
C ASN A 61 8.31 7.10 -10.77
N GLY A 62 9.55 6.61 -10.85
CA GLY A 62 9.85 5.19 -10.75
C GLY A 62 11.34 4.96 -10.52
N GLU A 63 11.67 4.11 -9.54
CA GLU A 63 13.06 3.89 -9.10
C GLU A 63 13.29 2.41 -8.80
N ASN A 64 14.48 1.88 -9.12
CA ASN A 64 14.93 0.52 -8.80
C ASN A 64 14.03 -0.62 -9.30
N MET A 65 13.53 -0.50 -10.53
CA MET A 65 12.70 -1.54 -11.18
C MET A 65 13.09 -1.74 -12.64
N THR A 66 12.74 -2.89 -13.21
CA THR A 66 12.95 -3.18 -14.64
C THR A 66 11.66 -2.92 -15.41
N LEU A 67 11.63 -1.90 -16.28
CA LEU A 67 10.50 -1.70 -17.18
C LEU A 67 10.47 -2.81 -18.24
N VAL A 68 9.34 -3.51 -18.36
CA VAL A 68 9.12 -4.59 -19.34
C VAL A 68 8.42 -4.07 -20.58
N SER A 69 7.32 -3.33 -20.42
CA SER A 69 6.56 -2.76 -21.53
C SER A 69 5.67 -1.62 -21.11
N ILE A 70 5.35 -0.74 -22.06
CA ILE A 70 4.38 0.34 -21.90
C ILE A 70 3.46 0.41 -23.11
N ALA A 71 2.18 0.67 -22.88
CA ALA A 71 1.20 0.87 -23.94
C ALA A 71 0.19 1.96 -23.58
N VAL A 72 -0.15 2.81 -24.56
CA VAL A 72 -1.22 3.80 -24.49
C VAL A 72 -2.35 3.30 -25.38
N ASP A 73 -3.55 3.17 -24.82
CA ASP A 73 -4.76 2.67 -25.50
C ASP A 73 -4.50 1.35 -26.27
N GLY A 74 -3.76 0.43 -25.64
CA GLY A 74 -3.42 -0.88 -26.18
C GLY A 74 -2.32 -0.89 -27.26
N SER A 75 -1.77 0.27 -27.62
CA SER A 75 -0.66 0.38 -28.58
C SER A 75 0.66 0.67 -27.86
N PRO A 76 1.80 0.07 -28.26
CA PRO A 76 3.09 0.43 -27.70
C PRO A 76 3.35 1.94 -27.76
N ALA A 77 3.87 2.51 -26.67
CA ALA A 77 4.14 3.93 -26.57
C ALA A 77 5.64 4.22 -26.58
N GLU A 78 6.03 5.35 -27.19
CA GLU A 78 7.38 5.91 -27.07
C GLU A 78 7.52 6.61 -25.71
N TYR A 79 8.69 6.49 -25.09
CA TYR A 79 8.96 7.04 -23.77
C TYR A 79 10.44 7.43 -23.62
N ASN A 80 10.70 8.36 -22.71
CA ASN A 80 12.04 8.60 -22.19
C ASN A 80 12.11 8.05 -20.77
N LEU A 81 13.13 7.25 -20.48
CA LEU A 81 13.37 6.68 -19.17
C LEU A 81 14.73 7.16 -18.65
N ASP A 82 14.75 7.67 -17.43
CA ASP A 82 15.96 7.94 -16.66
C ASP A 82 15.91 7.21 -15.31
N ASP A 83 16.83 7.53 -14.40
CA ASP A 83 16.99 6.82 -13.12
C ASP A 83 15.82 7.04 -12.14
N GLU A 84 15.03 8.12 -12.30
CA GLU A 84 13.97 8.50 -11.36
C GLU A 84 12.58 8.63 -12.03
N THR A 85 12.53 8.76 -13.35
CA THR A 85 11.32 9.10 -14.07
C THR A 85 11.13 8.36 -15.40
N LEU A 86 9.87 8.08 -15.70
CA LEU A 86 9.39 7.69 -17.01
C LEU A 86 8.50 8.80 -17.58
N THR A 87 8.87 9.31 -18.75
CA THR A 87 8.21 10.44 -19.39
C THR A 87 7.61 10.04 -20.74
N LEU A 88 6.30 10.30 -20.92
CA LEU A 88 5.62 10.19 -22.22
C LEU A 88 5.29 11.57 -22.75
N ASN A 89 5.74 11.84 -23.97
CA ASN A 89 5.40 13.06 -24.72
C ASN A 89 4.18 12.81 -25.61
N ASP A 90 3.47 13.88 -25.99
CA ASP A 90 2.39 13.84 -26.99
C ASP A 90 1.27 12.81 -26.71
N VAL A 91 0.95 12.59 -25.43
CA VAL A 91 -0.16 11.72 -25.03
C VAL A 91 -1.54 12.38 -25.23
N PRO A 92 -2.61 11.60 -25.50
CA PRO A 92 -3.98 12.12 -25.55
C PRO A 92 -4.41 12.81 -24.25
N ASP A 93 -5.50 13.57 -24.30
CA ASP A 93 -6.07 14.20 -23.09
C ASP A 93 -6.75 13.20 -22.16
N GLN A 94 -7.22 12.07 -22.68
CA GLN A 94 -7.79 10.96 -21.94
C GLN A 94 -7.35 9.66 -22.58
N PHE A 95 -6.78 8.76 -21.80
CA PHE A 95 -6.24 7.50 -22.30
C PHE A 95 -6.09 6.49 -21.17
N GLU A 96 -5.96 5.22 -21.56
CA GLU A 96 -5.52 4.15 -20.68
C GLU A 96 -4.01 3.94 -20.85
N LEU A 97 -3.28 3.93 -19.74
CA LEU A 97 -1.87 3.61 -19.70
C LEU A 97 -1.66 2.24 -19.05
N LEU A 98 -1.08 1.31 -19.81
CA LEU A 98 -0.66 0.00 -19.31
C LEU A 98 0.86 -0.01 -19.12
N ILE A 99 1.31 -0.34 -17.93
CA ILE A 99 2.72 -0.46 -17.57
C ILE A 99 2.96 -1.87 -17.04
N LYS A 100 4.02 -2.52 -17.50
CA LYS A 100 4.53 -3.76 -16.92
C LYS A 100 5.95 -3.55 -16.48
N ASN A 101 6.24 -3.88 -15.23
CA ASN A 101 7.57 -3.79 -14.67
C ASN A 101 7.83 -4.94 -13.69
N ASP A 102 9.10 -5.26 -13.51
CA ASP A 102 9.56 -6.28 -12.58
C ASP A 102 10.32 -5.61 -11.42
N ILE A 103 10.08 -6.11 -10.20
CA ILE A 103 10.78 -5.69 -8.98
C ILE A 103 11.32 -6.93 -8.23
N ASP A 104 12.34 -6.73 -7.40
CA ASP A 104 12.91 -7.77 -6.52
C ASP A 104 12.74 -7.37 -5.04
N PRO A 105 11.60 -7.74 -4.41
CA PRO A 105 11.34 -7.37 -3.03
C PRO A 105 12.28 -8.06 -2.03
N ALA A 106 12.92 -9.18 -2.39
CA ALA A 106 13.82 -9.92 -1.50
C ALA A 106 15.16 -9.18 -1.33
N SER A 107 15.60 -8.46 -2.35
CA SER A 107 16.79 -7.61 -2.30
C SER A 107 16.54 -6.21 -1.71
N ASN A 108 15.28 -5.85 -1.44
CA ASN A 108 14.91 -4.55 -0.90
C ASN A 108 15.18 -4.44 0.61
N THR A 109 16.41 -4.07 0.95
CA THR A 109 16.85 -3.87 2.34
C THR A 109 16.51 -2.50 2.93
N ALA A 110 15.98 -1.59 2.10
CA ALA A 110 15.57 -0.25 2.54
C ALA A 110 14.23 -0.26 3.29
N LEU A 111 13.40 -1.29 3.08
CA LEU A 111 12.05 -1.43 3.65
C LEU A 111 11.10 -0.28 3.21
N GLU A 112 11.21 0.13 1.94
CA GLU A 112 10.40 1.15 1.28
C GLU A 112 9.90 0.61 -0.07
N GLY A 113 8.63 0.81 -0.41
CA GLY A 113 7.96 0.10 -1.50
C GLY A 113 7.55 -1.32 -1.07
N LEU A 114 7.63 -2.29 -1.98
CA LEU A 114 7.38 -3.71 -1.67
C LEU A 114 8.68 -4.39 -1.24
N TYR A 115 8.65 -5.10 -0.12
CA TYR A 115 9.80 -5.83 0.42
C TYR A 115 9.38 -7.10 1.17
N VAL A 116 10.36 -7.94 1.53
CA VAL A 116 10.14 -9.16 2.31
C VAL A 116 10.59 -8.99 3.76
N SER A 117 9.70 -9.26 4.72
CA SER A 117 9.99 -9.34 6.15
C SER A 117 9.70 -10.75 6.66
N ASN A 118 10.74 -11.52 7.04
CA ASN A 118 10.59 -12.90 7.55
C ASN A 118 9.80 -13.83 6.60
N GLY A 119 10.00 -13.70 5.29
CA GLY A 119 9.30 -14.53 4.30
C GLY A 119 7.88 -14.07 3.94
N MET A 120 7.40 -12.98 4.53
CA MET A 120 6.15 -12.32 4.16
C MET A 120 6.43 -11.07 3.32
N TYR A 121 5.66 -10.87 2.24
CA TYR A 121 5.65 -9.61 1.52
C TYR A 121 4.83 -8.57 2.28
N CYS A 122 5.35 -7.36 2.37
CA CYS A 122 4.63 -6.21 2.90
C CYS A 122 5.12 -4.92 2.22
N THR A 123 4.31 -3.87 2.30
CA THR A 123 4.62 -2.57 1.70
C THR A 123 4.76 -1.47 2.73
N GLN A 124 5.63 -0.51 2.43
CA GLN A 124 5.66 0.82 3.06
C GLN A 124 5.72 1.88 1.96
N CYS A 125 4.63 2.62 1.76
CA CYS A 125 4.51 3.57 0.65
C CYS A 125 4.67 5.03 1.09
N GLU A 126 4.49 5.36 2.36
CA GLU A 126 4.77 6.70 2.85
C GLU A 126 6.28 6.93 3.08
N ALA A 127 6.87 8.04 2.59
CA ALA A 127 6.21 9.15 1.90
C ALA A 127 6.15 9.01 0.37
N GLN A 128 7.10 8.28 -0.21
CA GLN A 128 7.31 8.20 -1.66
C GLN A 128 7.68 6.77 -2.10
N GLY A 129 7.23 5.77 -1.36
CA GLY A 129 7.62 4.38 -1.56
C GLY A 129 6.91 3.68 -2.72
N PHE A 130 5.76 4.20 -3.16
CA PHE A 130 4.98 3.58 -4.24
C PHE A 130 5.72 3.60 -5.58
N ARG A 131 6.61 4.58 -5.81
CA ARG A 131 7.49 4.64 -6.99
C ARG A 131 8.53 3.52 -7.05
N HIS A 132 8.71 2.74 -5.98
CA HIS A 132 9.55 1.54 -5.99
C HIS A 132 8.75 0.28 -6.35
N ILE A 133 7.45 0.42 -6.65
CA ILE A 133 6.55 -0.67 -7.04
C ILE A 133 6.21 -0.58 -8.52
N THR A 134 5.81 0.60 -8.99
CA THR A 134 5.49 0.85 -10.40
C THR A 134 5.66 2.34 -10.73
N TYR A 135 5.64 2.69 -12.01
CA TYR A 135 5.72 4.08 -12.44
C TYR A 135 4.40 4.81 -12.16
N PHE A 136 4.44 5.87 -11.36
CA PHE A 136 3.24 6.59 -10.90
C PHE A 136 3.55 8.07 -10.63
N PRO A 137 2.59 9.02 -10.76
CA PRO A 137 2.77 10.37 -10.24
C PRO A 137 2.67 10.33 -8.71
N ASP A 138 3.77 9.94 -8.06
CA ASP A 138 3.83 9.59 -6.65
C ASP A 138 3.88 10.83 -5.75
N ARG A 139 2.71 11.46 -5.64
CA ARG A 139 2.44 12.71 -4.91
C ARG A 139 1.01 12.66 -4.33
N PRO A 140 0.78 13.22 -3.13
CA PRO A 140 -0.45 12.98 -2.38
C PRO A 140 -1.69 13.75 -2.89
N ASP A 141 -1.53 14.72 -3.80
CA ASP A 141 -2.65 15.42 -4.43
C ASP A 141 -3.13 14.78 -5.74
N VAL A 142 -2.61 13.58 -6.06
CA VAL A 142 -3.18 12.68 -7.07
C VAL A 142 -3.94 11.57 -6.35
N MET A 143 -5.27 11.65 -6.40
CA MET A 143 -6.19 10.74 -5.73
C MET A 143 -6.87 9.83 -6.74
N ALA A 144 -6.82 8.50 -6.53
CA ALA A 144 -7.45 7.53 -7.41
C ALA A 144 -8.10 6.39 -6.63
N THR A 145 -9.12 5.75 -7.20
CA THR A 145 -9.62 4.47 -6.67
C THR A 145 -8.70 3.33 -7.08
N PHE A 146 -8.52 2.33 -6.23
CA PHE A 146 -7.62 1.20 -6.50
C PHE A 146 -8.36 -0.12 -6.51
N LYS A 147 -8.09 -0.91 -7.54
CA LYS A 147 -8.45 -2.33 -7.61
C LYS A 147 -7.19 -3.16 -7.72
N VAL A 148 -6.98 -4.07 -6.78
CA VAL A 148 -5.70 -4.75 -6.60
C VAL A 148 -5.91 -6.25 -6.62
N ARG A 149 -5.31 -6.92 -7.60
CA ARG A 149 -5.23 -8.37 -7.68
C ARG A 149 -3.85 -8.82 -7.23
N ILE A 150 -3.82 -9.82 -6.36
CA ILE A 150 -2.59 -10.43 -5.85
C ILE A 150 -2.66 -11.91 -6.19
N GLU A 151 -1.62 -12.43 -6.83
CA GLU A 151 -1.43 -13.85 -7.09
C GLU A 151 -0.14 -14.32 -6.42
N ALA A 152 -0.21 -15.47 -5.74
CA ALA A 152 0.93 -16.03 -5.02
C ALA A 152 0.85 -17.55 -4.90
N ASP A 153 1.96 -18.17 -4.49
CA ASP A 153 2.00 -19.58 -4.10
C ASP A 153 1.14 -19.85 -2.85
N LYS A 154 0.24 -20.83 -2.94
CA LYS A 154 -0.76 -21.11 -1.90
C LYS A 154 -0.14 -21.74 -0.65
N GLY A 155 0.97 -22.46 -0.80
CA GLY A 155 1.66 -23.12 0.30
C GLY A 155 2.43 -22.13 1.18
N ASN A 156 3.05 -21.13 0.56
CA ASN A 156 3.87 -20.14 1.26
C ASN A 156 3.07 -18.88 1.70
N TYR A 157 1.99 -18.54 0.99
CA TYR A 157 1.26 -17.30 1.20
C TYR A 157 -0.23 -17.59 1.37
N THR A 158 -0.65 -18.04 2.56
CA THR A 158 -2.06 -18.43 2.80
C THR A 158 -3.02 -17.23 2.87
N VAL A 159 -2.50 -16.03 3.12
CA VAL A 159 -3.25 -14.79 3.27
C VAL A 159 -2.72 -13.74 2.29
N LEU A 160 -3.61 -13.16 1.45
CA LEU A 160 -3.32 -12.07 0.51
C LEU A 160 -4.25 -10.88 0.78
N LEU A 161 -3.69 -9.74 1.18
CA LEU A 161 -4.43 -8.56 1.60
C LEU A 161 -4.02 -7.32 0.81
N SER A 162 -5.00 -6.48 0.50
CA SER A 162 -4.81 -5.08 0.08
C SER A 162 -5.91 -4.20 0.67
N ASN A 163 -5.92 -2.91 0.33
CA ASN A 163 -6.92 -1.95 0.80
C ASN A 163 -8.33 -2.28 0.29
N GLY A 164 -9.35 -1.74 0.96
CA GLY A 164 -10.75 -1.89 0.59
C GLY A 164 -11.36 -3.22 1.02
N ASN A 165 -12.22 -3.76 0.15
CA ASN A 165 -12.99 -4.98 0.36
C ASN A 165 -12.55 -6.10 -0.59
N GLN A 166 -12.54 -7.35 -0.12
CA GLN A 166 -12.32 -8.51 -0.96
C GLN A 166 -13.54 -8.72 -1.89
N VAL A 167 -13.32 -8.62 -3.20
CA VAL A 167 -14.38 -8.76 -4.22
C VAL A 167 -14.31 -10.08 -4.99
N GLU A 168 -13.15 -10.72 -5.02
CA GLU A 168 -12.94 -11.99 -5.70
C GLU A 168 -11.82 -12.78 -5.04
N ALA A 169 -11.89 -14.11 -5.08
CA ALA A 169 -10.77 -14.99 -4.76
C ALA A 169 -10.94 -16.32 -5.49
N GLY A 170 -9.83 -16.99 -5.78
CA GLY A 170 -9.86 -18.27 -6.46
C GLY A 170 -8.50 -18.91 -6.60
N ASP A 171 -8.47 -20.11 -7.18
CA ASP A 171 -7.24 -20.80 -7.53
C ASP A 171 -6.75 -20.36 -8.92
N CYS A 172 -5.42 -20.29 -9.10
CA CYS A 172 -4.76 -20.11 -10.38
C CYS A 172 -4.29 -21.46 -10.93
N ALA A 173 -3.66 -21.47 -12.11
CA ALA A 173 -2.99 -22.68 -12.61
C ALA A 173 -1.80 -23.05 -11.69
N GLY A 174 -1.63 -24.35 -11.42
CA GLY A 174 -0.61 -24.83 -10.48
C GLY A 174 -1.07 -24.75 -9.03
N ASP A 175 -0.14 -24.65 -8.08
CA ASP A 175 -0.42 -24.51 -6.64
C ASP A 175 -0.43 -23.04 -6.21
N ARG A 176 -1.08 -22.20 -7.02
CA ARG A 176 -1.19 -20.75 -6.80
C ARG A 176 -2.65 -20.36 -6.61
N HIS A 177 -2.87 -19.24 -5.94
CA HIS A 177 -4.19 -18.67 -5.75
C HIS A 177 -4.15 -17.15 -5.93
N TYR A 178 -5.32 -16.53 -5.90
CA TYR A 178 -5.43 -15.09 -5.98
C TYR A 178 -6.53 -14.54 -5.08
N VAL A 179 -6.40 -13.26 -4.75
CA VAL A 179 -7.46 -12.43 -4.16
C VAL A 179 -7.47 -11.07 -4.89
N THR A 180 -8.67 -10.58 -5.21
CA THR A 180 -8.89 -9.25 -5.75
C THR A 180 -9.58 -8.38 -4.69
N TRP A 181 -9.01 -7.20 -4.46
CA TRP A 181 -9.48 -6.18 -3.54
C TRP A 181 -9.93 -4.93 -4.29
N ASP A 182 -10.97 -4.27 -3.80
CA ASP A 182 -11.54 -3.04 -4.37
C ASP A 182 -11.74 -2.00 -3.27
N ASP A 183 -11.03 -0.88 -3.37
CA ASP A 183 -11.19 0.27 -2.48
C ASP A 183 -11.95 1.40 -3.19
N PRO A 184 -13.20 1.67 -2.76
CA PRO A 184 -14.06 2.65 -3.40
C PRO A 184 -13.66 4.10 -3.09
N PHE A 185 -12.79 4.34 -2.11
CA PHE A 185 -12.36 5.67 -1.75
C PHE A 185 -11.15 6.10 -2.59
N PRO A 186 -11.23 7.24 -3.31
CA PRO A 186 -10.05 7.82 -3.92
C PRO A 186 -9.01 8.11 -2.83
N LYS A 187 -7.79 7.61 -3.03
CA LYS A 187 -6.68 7.78 -2.09
C LYS A 187 -5.38 8.10 -2.84
N PRO A 188 -4.41 8.73 -2.17
CA PRO A 188 -3.07 8.91 -2.71
C PRO A 188 -2.27 7.60 -2.65
N SER A 189 -1.21 7.50 -3.45
CA SER A 189 -0.36 6.31 -3.54
C SER A 189 0.30 5.91 -2.23
N TYR A 190 0.57 6.86 -1.32
CA TYR A 190 1.20 6.54 -0.03
C TYR A 190 0.31 5.71 0.90
N LEU A 191 -1.02 5.73 0.71
CA LEU A 191 -1.98 4.92 1.47
C LEU A 191 -2.21 3.52 0.87
N PHE A 192 -1.49 3.16 -0.20
CA PHE A 192 -1.53 1.81 -0.75
C PHE A 192 -0.84 0.81 0.18
N ALA A 193 -1.49 -0.32 0.41
CA ALA A 193 -0.89 -1.46 1.09
C ALA A 193 -1.11 -2.80 0.37
N LEU A 194 -0.11 -3.66 0.46
CA LEU A 194 -0.16 -5.06 0.09
C LEU A 194 0.55 -5.90 1.15
N VAL A 195 -0.09 -7.01 1.56
CA VAL A 195 0.53 -8.03 2.41
C VAL A 195 0.25 -9.41 1.83
N ALA A 196 1.29 -10.27 1.78
CA ALA A 196 1.15 -11.68 1.42
C ALA A 196 2.04 -12.56 2.31
N GLY A 197 1.46 -13.52 3.03
CA GLY A 197 2.19 -14.36 3.99
C GLY A 197 1.36 -15.49 4.58
N ASP A 198 2.01 -16.38 5.33
CA ASP A 198 1.33 -17.37 6.17
C ASP A 198 1.02 -16.78 7.56
N LEU A 199 -0.22 -16.30 7.73
CA LEU A 199 -0.63 -15.53 8.90
C LEU A 199 -1.86 -16.15 9.55
N ALA A 200 -1.88 -16.09 10.89
CA ALA A 200 -3.07 -16.37 11.65
C ALA A 200 -3.89 -15.09 11.87
N CYS A 201 -5.21 -15.23 12.02
CA CYS A 201 -6.14 -14.11 12.12
C CYS A 201 -6.92 -14.15 13.44
N LEU A 202 -6.89 -13.03 14.18
CA LEU A 202 -7.79 -12.76 15.29
C LEU A 202 -8.92 -11.89 14.76
N GLU A 203 -10.11 -12.47 14.65
CA GLU A 203 -11.30 -11.78 14.15
C GLU A 203 -12.23 -11.38 15.31
N ASP A 204 -12.76 -10.17 15.23
CA ASP A 204 -13.83 -9.67 16.09
C ASP A 204 -14.71 -8.70 15.27
N HIS A 205 -15.67 -8.04 15.91
CA HIS A 205 -16.56 -7.11 15.25
C HIS A 205 -16.79 -5.84 16.07
N PHE A 206 -17.10 -4.76 15.37
CA PHE A 206 -17.63 -3.54 15.95
C PHE A 206 -18.95 -3.21 15.26
N THR A 207 -19.90 -2.65 15.99
CA THR A 207 -21.15 -2.14 15.41
C THR A 207 -21.17 -0.65 15.61
N THR A 208 -21.17 0.09 14.52
CA THR A 208 -21.18 1.55 14.57
C THR A 208 -22.48 2.05 15.19
N ARG A 209 -22.49 3.32 15.62
CA ARG A 209 -23.67 3.96 16.20
C ARG A 209 -24.88 3.94 15.25
N SER A 210 -24.66 4.01 13.93
CA SER A 210 -25.72 3.89 12.91
C SER A 210 -26.16 2.45 12.61
N GLY A 211 -25.43 1.46 13.11
CA GLY A 211 -25.76 0.04 13.01
C GLY A 211 -24.95 -0.75 11.99
N THR A 212 -23.94 -0.15 11.34
CA THR A 212 -23.05 -0.86 10.42
C THR A 212 -22.19 -1.84 11.19
N LYS A 213 -22.16 -3.11 10.75
CA LYS A 213 -21.32 -4.14 11.36
C LYS A 213 -19.98 -4.20 10.65
N VAL A 214 -18.93 -3.71 11.30
CA VAL A 214 -17.55 -3.74 10.82
C VAL A 214 -16.87 -5.01 11.28
N THR A 215 -16.23 -5.73 10.34
CA THR A 215 -15.37 -6.88 10.65
C THR A 215 -13.97 -6.38 10.98
N LEU A 216 -13.46 -6.75 12.16
CA LEU A 216 -12.12 -6.36 12.61
C LEU A 216 -11.20 -7.57 12.56
N ARG A 217 -10.03 -7.43 11.93
CA ARG A 217 -9.06 -8.52 11.82
C ARG A 217 -7.67 -8.04 12.20
N ILE A 218 -7.00 -8.81 13.04
CA ILE A 218 -5.57 -8.63 13.30
C ILE A 218 -4.84 -9.88 12.84
N PHE A 219 -3.95 -9.71 11.87
CA PHE A 219 -3.09 -10.75 11.33
C PHE A 219 -1.70 -10.69 11.97
N ALA A 220 -1.19 -11.86 12.36
CA ALA A 220 0.14 -12.01 12.92
C ALA A 220 0.68 -13.42 12.64
N GLU A 221 1.98 -13.63 12.87
CA GLU A 221 2.54 -14.99 12.90
C GLU A 221 1.79 -15.85 13.93
N SER A 222 1.52 -17.12 13.62
CA SER A 222 0.70 -18.02 14.46
C SER A 222 1.13 -18.07 15.93
N LYS A 223 2.42 -17.98 16.22
CA LYS A 223 2.99 -18.00 17.58
C LYS A 223 2.65 -16.75 18.41
N ASP A 224 2.28 -15.66 17.74
CA ASP A 224 2.09 -14.34 18.34
C ASP A 224 0.61 -13.93 18.43
N LEU A 225 -0.30 -14.69 17.81
CA LEU A 225 -1.73 -14.36 17.72
C LEU A 225 -2.38 -14.03 19.06
N GLU A 226 -2.06 -14.81 20.11
CA GLU A 226 -2.63 -14.60 21.44
C GLU A 226 -2.22 -13.25 22.07
N LYS A 227 -1.14 -12.63 21.59
CA LYS A 227 -0.65 -11.32 22.05
C LYS A 227 -1.41 -10.14 21.42
N CYS A 228 -2.27 -10.39 20.42
CA CYS A 228 -3.02 -9.35 19.71
C CYS A 228 -4.31 -8.90 20.44
N THR A 229 -4.70 -9.58 21.52
CA THR A 229 -5.98 -9.34 22.21
C THR A 229 -6.12 -7.90 22.71
N HIS A 230 -5.04 -7.30 23.22
CA HIS A 230 -5.05 -5.91 23.69
C HIS A 230 -5.19 -4.91 22.54
N ALA A 231 -4.53 -5.16 21.40
CA ALA A 231 -4.69 -4.33 20.21
C ALA A 231 -6.13 -4.36 19.68
N MET A 232 -6.77 -5.54 19.65
CA MET A 232 -8.18 -5.66 19.26
C MET A 232 -9.12 -4.90 20.20
N LEU A 233 -8.87 -4.97 21.51
CA LEU A 233 -9.63 -4.19 22.49
C LEU A 233 -9.43 -2.68 22.27
N SER A 234 -8.18 -2.27 22.05
CA SER A 234 -7.81 -0.87 21.81
C SER A 234 -8.50 -0.34 20.56
N LEU A 235 -8.50 -1.08 19.44
CA LEU A 235 -9.19 -0.70 18.21
C LEU A 235 -10.68 -0.42 18.44
N LYS A 236 -11.39 -1.33 19.12
CA LYS A 236 -12.81 -1.14 19.45
C LYS A 236 -13.06 0.07 20.35
N LYS A 237 -12.15 0.36 21.29
CA LYS A 237 -12.23 1.56 22.12
C LYS A 237 -12.01 2.82 21.29
N SER A 238 -11.05 2.82 20.37
CA SER A 238 -10.77 3.95 19.47
C SER A 238 -11.99 4.26 18.60
N MET A 239 -12.58 3.23 17.96
CA MET A 239 -13.82 3.37 17.19
C MET A 239 -14.93 4.00 18.03
N LYS A 240 -15.19 3.45 19.22
CA LYS A 240 -16.24 3.96 20.10
C LYS A 240 -15.98 5.39 20.57
N TRP A 241 -14.72 5.71 20.87
CA TRP A 241 -14.33 7.02 21.35
C TRP A 241 -14.51 8.08 20.25
N ASP A 242 -14.15 7.77 19.01
CA ASP A 242 -14.29 8.68 17.87
C ASP A 242 -15.78 8.99 17.59
N GLU A 243 -16.64 7.98 17.69
CA GLU A 243 -18.11 8.15 17.64
C GLU A 243 -18.66 9.02 18.77
N ASP A 244 -18.18 8.82 19.99
CA ASP A 244 -18.68 9.52 21.18
C ASP A 244 -18.20 10.97 21.25
N VAL A 245 -16.97 11.24 20.80
CA VAL A 245 -16.29 12.52 20.98
C VAL A 245 -16.38 13.38 19.72
N TYR A 246 -16.09 12.82 18.55
CA TYR A 246 -16.10 13.56 17.28
C TYR A 246 -17.31 13.25 16.40
N GLY A 247 -18.07 12.20 16.70
CA GLY A 247 -19.23 11.79 15.91
C GLY A 247 -18.84 11.15 14.57
N LEU A 248 -17.65 10.55 14.52
CA LEU A 248 -17.07 9.95 13.32
C LEU A 248 -17.22 8.42 13.39
N GLU A 249 -17.89 7.83 12.40
CA GLU A 249 -18.01 6.38 12.25
C GLU A 249 -16.98 5.87 11.24
N TYR A 250 -16.61 4.59 11.32
CA TYR A 250 -15.81 3.96 10.27
C TYR A 250 -16.64 3.79 8.98
N ASP A 251 -15.99 3.89 7.82
CA ASP A 251 -16.61 4.09 6.51
C ASP A 251 -16.47 2.89 5.55
N LEU A 252 -15.94 1.76 6.03
CA LEU A 252 -15.80 0.50 5.29
C LEU A 252 -16.33 -0.71 6.10
N ASP A 253 -16.46 -1.85 5.43
CA ASP A 253 -17.02 -3.07 6.03
C ASP A 253 -15.98 -3.89 6.82
N ILE A 254 -14.70 -3.68 6.53
CA ILE A 254 -13.58 -4.45 7.09
C ILE A 254 -12.46 -3.49 7.53
N PHE A 255 -11.87 -3.75 8.68
CA PHE A 255 -10.66 -3.10 9.18
C PHE A 255 -9.61 -4.16 9.50
N ASN A 256 -8.52 -4.19 8.74
CA ASN A 256 -7.41 -5.11 8.92
C ASN A 256 -6.21 -4.40 9.56
N ILE A 257 -5.56 -5.08 10.50
CA ILE A 257 -4.23 -4.75 11.02
C ILE A 257 -3.31 -5.93 10.73
N VAL A 258 -2.10 -5.67 10.25
CA VAL A 258 -1.06 -6.69 10.10
C VAL A 258 0.14 -6.33 10.98
N ALA A 259 0.55 -7.24 11.87
CA ALA A 259 1.75 -7.09 12.67
C ALA A 259 2.98 -7.66 11.94
N VAL A 260 3.94 -6.80 11.60
CA VAL A 260 5.16 -7.15 10.86
C VAL A 260 6.42 -6.88 11.70
N SER A 261 7.40 -7.78 11.63
CA SER A 261 8.60 -7.70 12.48
C SER A 261 9.61 -6.64 12.01
N HIS A 262 9.82 -6.50 10.70
CA HIS A 262 10.71 -5.50 10.13
C HIS A 262 9.89 -4.35 9.52
N PHE A 263 9.81 -3.25 10.27
CA PHE A 263 9.12 -2.03 9.87
C PHE A 263 9.96 -0.84 10.35
N ASN A 264 10.32 0.07 9.44
CA ASN A 264 11.10 1.26 9.78
C ASN A 264 10.33 2.22 10.68
N MET A 265 9.00 2.29 10.51
CA MET A 265 8.10 3.16 11.27
C MET A 265 7.42 2.40 12.43
N GLY A 266 6.60 3.10 13.20
CA GLY A 266 5.82 2.49 14.28
C GLY A 266 4.63 1.70 13.76
N ALA A 267 3.79 2.35 12.98
CA ALA A 267 2.67 1.79 12.24
C ALA A 267 2.35 2.73 11.05
N MET A 268 1.39 2.34 10.23
CA MET A 268 1.00 3.07 9.02
C MET A 268 -0.50 2.96 8.78
N GLU A 269 -1.12 4.07 8.42
CA GLU A 269 -2.57 4.27 8.35
C GLU A 269 -3.24 3.80 7.04
N ASN A 270 -2.61 2.88 6.29
CA ASN A 270 -3.11 2.51 4.95
C ASN A 270 -4.59 2.12 5.02
N LYS A 271 -5.42 2.73 4.16
CA LYS A 271 -6.89 2.64 4.24
C LYS A 271 -7.35 1.17 4.33
N SER A 272 -8.05 0.84 5.42
CA SER A 272 -8.52 -0.51 5.81
C SER A 272 -7.49 -1.63 6.01
N LEU A 273 -6.20 -1.37 5.79
CA LEU A 273 -5.11 -2.35 5.94
C LEU A 273 -3.90 -1.71 6.60
N ASN A 274 -4.02 -1.39 7.87
CA ASN A 274 -2.92 -0.81 8.61
C ASN A 274 -1.80 -1.83 8.81
N VAL A 275 -0.56 -1.38 8.64
CA VAL A 275 0.64 -2.22 8.84
C VAL A 275 1.37 -1.70 10.05
N PHE A 276 1.59 -2.55 11.04
CA PHE A 276 2.17 -2.18 12.32
C PHE A 276 3.48 -2.92 12.56
N ASN A 277 4.45 -2.24 13.16
CA ASN A 277 5.55 -2.92 13.82
C ASN A 277 5.00 -3.80 14.96
N THR A 278 5.49 -5.03 15.12
CA THR A 278 5.06 -5.95 16.18
C THR A 278 5.15 -5.34 17.59
N LYS A 279 6.10 -4.43 17.83
CA LYS A 279 6.22 -3.68 19.09
C LYS A 279 4.96 -2.87 19.44
N CYS A 280 4.20 -2.46 18.43
CA CYS A 280 3.00 -1.63 18.56
C CYS A 280 1.70 -2.44 18.62
N VAL A 281 1.77 -3.78 18.65
CA VAL A 281 0.59 -4.66 18.62
C VAL A 281 0.65 -5.76 19.68
N LEU A 282 1.81 -6.40 19.83
CA LEU A 282 1.94 -7.62 20.62
C LEU A 282 2.14 -7.33 22.10
N ALA A 283 1.17 -7.68 22.95
CA ALA A 283 1.32 -7.59 24.40
C ALA A 283 0.67 -8.76 25.15
N LYS A 284 1.35 -9.18 26.22
CA LYS A 284 0.85 -10.10 27.25
C LYS A 284 1.37 -9.65 28.61
N PRO A 285 0.61 -9.82 29.71
CA PRO A 285 1.06 -9.42 31.05
C PRO A 285 2.41 -10.02 31.46
N GLU A 286 2.75 -11.20 30.95
CA GLU A 286 4.01 -11.89 31.25
C GLU A 286 5.21 -11.30 30.50
N THR A 287 5.00 -10.57 29.41
CA THR A 287 6.07 -10.11 28.49
C THR A 287 6.06 -8.61 28.21
N ALA A 288 5.01 -7.87 28.61
CA ALA A 288 4.81 -6.46 28.32
C ALA A 288 4.50 -5.69 29.60
N THR A 289 5.01 -4.47 29.71
CA THR A 289 4.80 -3.56 30.85
C THR A 289 3.54 -2.74 30.69
N ASP A 290 3.04 -2.12 31.77
CA ASP A 290 1.90 -1.18 31.70
C ASP A 290 2.14 -0.03 30.70
N THR A 291 3.40 0.37 30.53
CA THR A 291 3.80 1.38 29.53
C THR A 291 3.61 0.86 28.12
N ASP A 292 3.95 -0.41 27.85
CA ASP A 292 3.74 -1.03 26.54
C ASP A 292 2.24 -1.15 26.22
N PHE A 293 1.42 -1.57 27.19
CA PHE A 293 -0.04 -1.61 27.02
C PHE A 293 -0.62 -0.23 26.69
N SER A 294 -0.18 0.81 27.39
CA SER A 294 -0.63 2.19 27.13
C SER A 294 -0.15 2.70 25.76
N PHE A 295 1.08 2.34 25.38
CA PHE A 295 1.66 2.70 24.09
C PHE A 295 0.91 2.04 22.92
N ILE A 296 0.61 0.74 23.01
CA ILE A 296 -0.19 0.02 22.01
C ILE A 296 -1.58 0.66 21.86
N GLU A 297 -2.23 1.00 22.99
CA GLU A 297 -3.54 1.67 22.94
C GLU A 297 -3.45 3.01 22.18
N ALA A 298 -2.41 3.81 22.47
CA ALA A 298 -2.20 5.09 21.81
C ALA A 298 -1.89 4.97 20.31
N VAL A 299 -1.03 4.03 19.90
CA VAL A 299 -0.68 3.85 18.48
C VAL A 299 -1.88 3.28 17.70
N VAL A 300 -2.57 2.27 18.23
CA VAL A 300 -3.78 1.73 17.58
C VAL A 300 -4.85 2.82 17.41
N ALA A 301 -5.01 3.69 18.41
CA ALA A 301 -5.90 4.84 18.30
C ALA A 301 -5.43 5.86 17.25
N HIS A 302 -4.14 6.20 17.24
CA HIS A 302 -3.54 7.11 16.27
C HIS A 302 -3.82 6.68 14.82
N GLU A 303 -3.48 5.43 14.49
CA GLU A 303 -3.69 4.89 13.14
C GLU A 303 -5.18 4.78 12.76
N TYR A 304 -6.06 4.53 13.74
CA TYR A 304 -7.50 4.52 13.50
C TYR A 304 -8.04 5.93 13.20
N PHE A 305 -7.61 6.94 13.97
CA PHE A 305 -8.08 8.32 13.78
C PHE A 305 -7.61 8.92 12.43
N HIS A 306 -6.49 8.45 11.90
CA HIS A 306 -6.05 8.78 10.54
C HIS A 306 -7.07 8.40 9.46
N ASN A 307 -8.02 7.51 9.72
CA ASN A 307 -9.11 7.23 8.78
C ASN A 307 -9.90 8.49 8.37
N TRP A 308 -9.97 9.49 9.26
CA TRP A 308 -10.64 10.77 9.05
C TRP A 308 -9.67 11.94 8.95
N THR A 309 -8.59 11.92 9.74
CA THR A 309 -7.55 12.97 9.72
C THR A 309 -6.27 12.47 9.07
N GLY A 310 -6.42 11.92 7.87
CA GLY A 310 -5.39 11.38 6.98
C GLY A 310 -6.00 11.07 5.62
#